data_AF-A0A101X725-F1
#
_entry.id   AF-A0A101X725-F1
#
_cell.length_a   1.000
_cell.length_b   1.000
_cell.length_c   1.000
_cell.angle_alpha   90.00
_cell.angle_beta   90.00
_cell.angle_gamma   90.00
#
_symmetry.space_group_name_H-M   'P 1'
#
loop_
_entity.id
_entity.type
_entity.pdbx_description
1 polymer ?
#
loop_
_entity_poly.entity_id
_entity_poly.type
_entity_poly.pdbx_seq_one_letter_code
_entity_poly.pdbx_strand_id
1 'polypeptide(L)'
;MANIYMGRESCYAVKEGLYVKPGLMDLGRAAAHLYLHLRDLKLGYTYNHECVRIRMSRSLFEARCKYLVKLCREQIEDEYECSQVEQLVNSVLENLRLPPWAEDLARQNLVKVTRLL
;
A
#
# COMPACT_ATOMS: atom_id res chain seq x y z
N MET A 1 2.16 -16.05 -8.03
CA MET A 1 2.11 -15.53 -6.65
C MET A 1 1.17 -14.33 -6.64
N ALA A 2 0.14 -14.29 -5.79
CA ALA A 2 -0.89 -13.25 -5.88
C ALA A 2 -0.36 -11.89 -5.39
N ASN A 3 -0.85 -10.79 -5.97
CA ASN A 3 -0.61 -9.47 -5.39
C ASN A 3 -1.45 -9.32 -4.12
N ILE A 4 -0.89 -8.74 -3.05
CA ILE A 4 -1.61 -8.59 -1.79
C ILE A 4 -2.60 -7.43 -1.85
N TYR A 5 -2.22 -6.30 -2.45
CA TYR A 5 -2.93 -5.02 -2.33
C TYR A 5 -3.41 -4.42 -3.65
N MET A 6 -2.70 -4.68 -4.75
CA MET A 6 -2.86 -3.97 -6.02
C MET A 6 -3.51 -4.85 -7.09
N GLY A 7 -4.47 -4.27 -7.79
CA GLY A 7 -5.22 -4.91 -8.87
C GLY A 7 -6.46 -5.69 -8.42
N ARG A 8 -7.36 -5.93 -9.38
CA ARG A 8 -8.71 -6.49 -9.16
C ARG A 8 -8.69 -7.95 -8.66
N GLU A 9 -7.60 -8.65 -8.88
CA GLU A 9 -7.41 -10.05 -8.44
C GLU A 9 -6.54 -10.16 -7.18
N SER A 10 -6.17 -9.02 -6.57
CA SER A 10 -5.40 -9.03 -5.33
C SER A 10 -6.15 -9.67 -4.18
N CYS A 11 -5.42 -10.15 -3.17
CA CYS A 11 -6.02 -10.66 -1.94
C CYS A 11 -6.96 -9.63 -1.31
N TYR A 12 -6.58 -8.35 -1.30
CA TYR A 12 -7.41 -7.25 -0.83
C TYR A 12 -8.70 -7.07 -1.65
N ALA A 13 -8.62 -7.13 -2.99
CA ALA A 13 -9.82 -7.05 -3.82
C ALA A 13 -10.80 -8.19 -3.50
N VAL A 14 -10.30 -9.42 -3.38
CA VAL A 14 -11.12 -10.62 -3.16
C VAL A 14 -11.68 -10.68 -1.74
N LYS A 15 -10.88 -10.34 -0.72
CA LYS A 15 -11.23 -10.51 0.70
C LYS A 15 -11.87 -9.27 1.33
N GLU A 16 -11.44 -8.08 0.91
CA GLU A 16 -11.86 -6.80 1.51
C GLU A 16 -12.71 -5.95 0.55
N GLY A 17 -12.84 -6.34 -0.73
CA GLY A 17 -13.65 -5.61 -1.70
C GLY A 17 -13.05 -4.25 -2.11
N LEU A 18 -11.75 -4.05 -1.93
CA LEU A 18 -11.04 -2.84 -2.34
C LEU A 18 -9.58 -3.16 -2.70
N TYR A 19 -8.97 -2.38 -3.58
CA TYR A 19 -7.58 -2.58 -3.99
C TYR A 19 -6.91 -1.29 -4.46
N VAL A 20 -5.58 -1.28 -4.53
CA VAL A 20 -4.77 -0.18 -5.10
C VAL A 20 -4.75 -0.27 -6.63
N LYS A 21 -4.99 0.84 -7.34
CA LYS A 21 -4.93 0.90 -8.81
C LYS A 21 -3.62 0.29 -9.37
N PRO A 22 -3.68 -0.56 -10.40
CA PRO A 22 -2.48 -1.09 -11.05
C PRO A 22 -1.57 0.01 -11.60
N GLY A 23 -0.26 -0.19 -11.57
CA GLY A 23 0.75 0.68 -12.18
C GLY A 23 2.09 0.64 -11.46
N LEU A 24 3.03 1.49 -11.90
CA LEU A 24 4.34 1.67 -11.26
C LEU A 24 4.18 2.31 -9.88
N MET A 25 5.10 2.08 -8.96
CA MET A 25 5.04 2.58 -7.58
C MET A 25 5.35 4.09 -7.47
N ASP A 26 4.42 4.92 -7.95
CA ASP A 26 4.43 6.38 -7.78
C ASP A 26 3.90 6.81 -6.39
N LEU A 27 3.99 8.12 -6.10
CA LEU A 27 3.57 8.71 -4.83
C LEU A 27 2.11 8.40 -4.48
N GLY A 28 1.23 8.40 -5.49
CA GLY A 28 -0.19 8.10 -5.32
C GLY A 28 -0.45 6.66 -4.88
N ARG A 29 0.21 5.69 -5.53
CA ARG A 29 0.09 4.27 -5.16
C ARG A 29 0.80 3.99 -3.85
N ALA A 30 1.95 4.61 -3.58
CA ALA A 30 2.62 4.51 -2.29
C ALA A 30 1.69 4.97 -1.16
N ALA A 31 1.01 6.11 -1.31
CA ALA A 31 0.04 6.60 -0.34
C ALA A 31 -1.12 5.61 -0.11
N ALA A 32 -1.67 5.02 -1.18
CA ALA A 32 -2.72 4.01 -1.07
C ALA A 32 -2.25 2.73 -0.38
N HIS A 33 -1.04 2.24 -0.69
CA HIS A 33 -0.44 1.10 0.00
C HIS A 33 -0.23 1.38 1.49
N LEU A 34 0.34 2.54 1.83
CA LEU A 34 0.59 2.94 3.22
C LEU A 34 -0.71 3.07 4.02
N TYR A 35 -1.79 3.58 3.41
CA TYR A 35 -3.11 3.58 4.02
C TYR A 35 -3.56 2.16 4.42
N LEU A 36 -3.39 1.19 3.53
CA LEU A 36 -3.76 -0.21 3.81
C LEU A 36 -2.81 -0.86 4.82
N HIS A 37 -1.51 -0.57 4.78
CA HIS A 37 -0.55 -1.06 5.77
C HIS A 37 -0.87 -0.56 7.18
N LEU A 38 -1.24 0.71 7.33
CA LEU A 38 -1.67 1.29 8.61
C LEU A 38 -2.97 0.65 9.10
N ARG A 39 -3.92 0.40 8.20
CA ARG A 39 -5.15 -0.34 8.52
C ARG A 39 -4.83 -1.74 9.03
N ASP A 40 -3.98 -2.48 8.32
CA ASP A 40 -3.55 -3.84 8.70
C ASP A 40 -2.84 -3.85 10.06
N LEU A 41 -1.96 -2.86 10.31
CA LEU A 41 -1.29 -2.70 11.59
C LEU A 41 -2.29 -2.48 12.73
N LYS A 42 -3.31 -1.64 12.51
CA LYS A 42 -4.39 -1.40 13.48
C LYS A 42 -5.25 -2.64 13.73
N LEU A 43 -5.52 -3.43 12.69
CA LEU A 43 -6.29 -4.67 12.79
C LEU A 43 -5.48 -5.85 13.35
N GLY A 44 -4.15 -5.77 13.30
CA GLY A 44 -3.23 -6.82 13.76
C GLY A 44 -3.01 -7.95 12.76
N TYR A 45 -3.55 -7.87 11.55
CA TYR A 45 -3.38 -8.90 10.51
C TYR A 45 -3.33 -8.32 9.10
N THR A 46 -2.81 -9.12 8.17
CA THR A 46 -2.79 -8.88 6.73
C THR A 46 -2.84 -10.23 5.99
N TYR A 47 -2.79 -10.23 4.66
CA TYR A 47 -2.61 -11.43 3.84
C TYR A 47 -1.15 -11.66 3.43
N ASN A 48 -0.80 -12.93 3.17
CA ASN A 48 0.38 -13.33 2.39
C ASN A 48 0.01 -13.52 0.91
N HIS A 49 0.93 -14.06 0.11
CA HIS A 49 0.74 -14.22 -1.33
C HIS A 49 -0.13 -15.42 -1.75
N GLU A 50 -0.51 -16.26 -0.79
CA GLU A 50 -1.54 -17.31 -0.90
C GLU A 50 -2.91 -16.80 -0.43
N CYS A 51 -3.03 -15.49 -0.16
CA CYS A 51 -4.21 -14.84 0.39
C CYS A 51 -4.71 -15.42 1.72
N VAL A 52 -3.80 -16.00 2.51
CA VAL A 52 -4.04 -16.47 3.88
C VAL A 52 -3.75 -15.34 4.86
N ARG A 53 -4.59 -15.21 5.90
CA ARG A 53 -4.38 -14.22 6.97
C ARG A 53 -3.14 -14.59 7.78
N ILE A 54 -2.25 -13.61 7.95
CA ILE A 54 -1.05 -13.67 8.76
C ILE A 54 -1.02 -12.47 9.72
N ARG A 55 -0.28 -12.59 10.83
CA ARG A 55 -0.12 -11.50 11.79
C ARG A 55 0.63 -10.32 11.14
N MET A 56 0.08 -9.12 11.29
CA MET A 56 0.79 -7.88 10.94
C MET A 56 1.61 -7.42 12.16
N SER A 57 2.86 -7.88 12.25
CA SER A 57 3.80 -7.37 13.25
C SER A 57 4.30 -5.98 12.86
N ARG A 58 4.85 -5.24 13.84
CA ARG A 58 5.53 -3.97 13.57
C ARG A 58 6.67 -4.12 12.56
N SER A 59 7.45 -5.20 12.66
CA SER A 59 8.53 -5.50 11.73
C SER A 59 8.03 -5.79 10.30
N LEU A 60 6.93 -6.52 10.15
CA LEU A 60 6.34 -6.80 8.84
C LEU A 60 5.76 -5.53 8.20
N PHE A 61 5.09 -4.70 9.01
CA PHE A 61 4.62 -3.39 8.59
C PHE A 61 5.77 -2.53 8.05
N GLU A 62 6.86 -2.40 8.82
CA GLU A 62 8.03 -1.62 8.42
C GLU A 62 8.69 -2.15 7.14
N ALA A 63 8.86 -3.47 7.04
CA ALA A 63 9.43 -4.10 5.87
C ALA A 63 8.60 -3.81 4.61
N ARG A 64 7.26 -3.89 4.71
CA ARG A 64 6.36 -3.61 3.58
C ARG A 64 6.37 -2.14 3.17
N CYS A 65 6.34 -1.21 4.13
CA CYS A 65 6.45 0.21 3.84
C CYS A 65 7.77 0.53 3.11
N LYS A 66 8.91 0.03 3.61
CA LYS A 66 10.23 0.24 2.97
C LYS A 66 10.34 -0.41 1.59
N TYR A 67 9.63 -1.53 1.37
CA TYR A 67 9.62 -2.18 0.07
C TYR A 67 8.98 -1.30 -1.03
N LEU A 68 8.09 -0.36 -0.69
CA LEU A 68 7.54 0.59 -1.65
C LEU A 68 8.63 1.51 -2.26
N VAL A 69 9.58 1.97 -1.45
CA VAL A 69 10.71 2.78 -1.93
C VAL A 69 11.58 1.97 -2.89
N LYS A 70 11.85 0.71 -2.54
CA LYS A 70 12.58 -0.21 -3.41
C LYS A 70 11.86 -0.39 -4.74
N LEU A 71 10.54 -0.65 -4.72
CA LEU A 71 9.75 -0.80 -5.93
C LEU A 71 9.76 0.47 -6.79
N CYS A 72 9.68 1.66 -6.19
CA CYS A 72 9.78 2.91 -6.94
C CYS A 72 11.10 2.97 -7.72
N ARG A 73 12.24 2.82 -7.01
CA ARG A 73 13.58 2.90 -7.62
C ARG A 73 13.86 1.81 -8.66
N GLU A 74 13.18 0.66 -8.58
CA GLU A 74 13.28 -0.41 -9.58
C GLU A 74 12.39 -0.17 -10.81
N GLN A 75 11.36 0.66 -10.70
CA GLN A 75 10.31 0.80 -11.72
C GLN A 75 10.28 2.17 -12.39
N ILE A 76 10.81 3.20 -11.73
CA ILE A 76 10.72 4.61 -12.12
C ILE A 76 12.14 5.20 -12.09
N GLU A 77 12.57 5.79 -13.21
CA GLU A 77 13.90 6.42 -13.34
C GLU A 77 13.95 7.85 -12.75
N ASP A 78 12.81 8.38 -12.31
CA ASP A 78 12.71 9.69 -11.69
C ASP A 78 13.08 9.64 -10.19
N GLU A 79 14.31 10.05 -9.88
CA GLU A 79 14.81 10.15 -8.51
C GLU A 79 14.03 11.14 -7.64
N TYR A 80 13.47 12.21 -8.22
CA TYR A 80 12.65 13.14 -7.47
C TYR A 80 11.36 12.47 -7.01
N GLU A 81 10.66 11.76 -7.90
CA GLU A 81 9.45 10.99 -7.55
C GLU A 81 9.74 9.98 -6.43
N CYS A 82 10.81 9.20 -6.57
CA CYS A 82 11.16 8.21 -5.54
C CYS A 82 11.64 8.83 -4.23
N SER A 83 12.22 10.05 -4.25
CA SER A 83 12.50 10.79 -3.02
C SER A 83 11.23 11.21 -2.29
N GLN A 84 10.15 11.57 -3.00
CA GLN A 84 8.86 11.90 -2.41
C GLN A 84 8.21 10.66 -1.78
N VAL A 85 8.30 9.51 -2.46
CA VAL A 85 7.85 8.22 -1.91
C VAL A 85 8.60 7.88 -0.62
N GLU A 86 9.92 8.02 -0.60
CA GLU A 86 10.75 7.76 0.59
C GLU A 86 10.41 8.69 1.76
N GLN A 87 10.23 9.98 1.50
CA GLN A 87 9.80 10.94 2.53
C GLN A 87 8.44 10.57 3.13
N LEU A 88 7.48 10.20 2.29
CA LEU A 88 6.15 9.77 2.74
C LEU A 88 6.24 8.48 3.58
N VAL A 89 7.02 7.49 3.14
CA VAL A 89 7.25 6.25 3.88
C VAL A 89 7.87 6.54 5.24
N ASN A 90 8.93 7.35 5.31
CA ASN A 90 9.57 7.71 6.57
C ASN A 90 8.62 8.43 7.52
N SER A 91 7.84 9.39 7.02
CA SER A 91 6.83 10.09 7.82
C SER A 91 5.79 9.13 8.42
N VAL A 92 5.31 8.14 7.64
CA VAL A 92 4.38 7.12 8.12
C VAL A 92 5.01 6.20 9.16
N LEU A 93 6.27 5.80 8.97
CA LEU A 93 6.98 4.94 9.92
C LEU A 93 7.21 5.63 11.27
N GLU A 94 7.57 6.91 11.25
CA GLU A 94 7.80 7.73 12.44
C GLU A 94 6.51 8.01 13.19
N ASN A 95 5.45 8.39 12.48
CA ASN A 95 4.25 8.93 13.10
C ASN A 95 3.09 7.93 13.21
N LEU A 96 3.21 6.75 12.57
CA LEU A 96 2.13 5.75 12.46
C LEU A 96 0.80 6.32 11.97
N ARG A 97 0.87 7.32 11.09
CA ARG A 97 -0.29 7.97 10.49
C ARG A 97 0.07 8.44 9.10
N LEU A 98 -0.93 8.49 8.24
CA LEU A 98 -0.78 9.11 6.93
C LEU A 98 -0.83 10.64 7.09
N PRO A 99 0.08 11.41 6.47
CA PRO A 99 -0.05 12.86 6.42
C PRO A 99 -1.38 13.27 5.73
N PRO A 100 -2.05 14.36 6.15
CA PRO A 100 -3.35 14.75 5.61
C PRO A 100 -3.38 14.87 4.08
N TRP A 101 -2.36 15.47 3.47
CA TRP A 101 -2.25 15.62 2.02
C TRP A 101 -2.17 14.27 1.27
N ALA A 102 -1.58 13.25 1.91
CA ALA A 102 -1.44 11.93 1.31
C ALA A 102 -2.72 11.09 1.43
N GLU A 103 -3.65 11.46 2.31
CA GLU A 103 -4.95 10.79 2.37
C GLU A 103 -5.76 10.98 1.09
N ASP A 104 -5.71 12.17 0.47
CA ASP A 104 -6.41 12.43 -0.78
C ASP A 104 -5.80 11.64 -1.94
N LEU A 105 -4.47 11.54 -1.99
CA LEU A 105 -3.77 10.68 -2.95
C LEU A 105 -4.15 9.21 -2.77
N ALA A 106 -4.21 8.73 -1.53
CA ALA A 106 -4.65 7.37 -1.22
C ALA A 106 -6.09 7.13 -1.69
N ARG A 107 -7.02 8.06 -1.39
CA ARG A 107 -8.42 7.98 -1.82
C ARG A 107 -8.56 7.92 -3.34
N GLN A 108 -7.76 8.69 -4.08
CA GLN A 108 -7.78 8.67 -5.55
C GLN A 108 -7.22 7.38 -6.15
N ASN A 109 -6.39 6.64 -5.40
CA ASN A 109 -5.73 5.41 -5.87
C ASN A 109 -6.30 4.11 -5.29
N LEU A 110 -7.30 4.20 -4.41
CA LEU A 110 -8.07 3.06 -3.92
C LEU A 110 -9.34 2.88 -4.75
N VAL A 111 -9.55 1.67 -5.25
CA VAL A 111 -10.75 1.28 -5.99
C VAL A 111 -11.58 0.35 -5.13
N LYS A 112 -12.85 0.69 -4.92
CA LYS A 112 -13.83 -0.23 -4.33
C LYS A 112 -14.38 -1.13 -5.42
N VAL A 113 -14.44 -2.42 -5.15
CA VAL A 113 -15.07 -3.39 -6.05
C VAL A 113 -16.58 -3.18 -5.97
N THR A 114 -17.12 -2.42 -6.92
CA THR A 114 -18.57 -2.37 -7.13
C THR A 114 -18.98 -3.69 -7.76
N ARG A 115 -19.79 -4.49 -7.05
CA ARG A 115 -20.53 -5.57 -7.70
C ARG A 115 -21.54 -4.88 -8.61
N LEU A 116 -21.34 -4.95 -9.93
CA LEU A 116 -22.48 -4.92 -10.83
C LEU A 116 -23.24 -6.21 -10.52
N LEU A 117 -24.32 -6.09 -9.75
CA LEU A 117 -25.30 -7.15 -9.55
C LEU A 117 -25.96 -7.48 -10.88
#